data_AF-A0A954GJS5-F1
#
_entry.id   AF-A0A954GJS5-F1
#
_cell.length_a   1.000
_cell.length_b   1.000
_cell.length_c   1.000
_cell.angle_alpha   90.00
_cell.angle_beta   90.00
_cell.angle_gamma   90.00
#
_symmetry.space_group_name_H-M   'P 1'
#
loop_
_entity.id
_entity.type
_entity.pdbx_description
1 polymer ?
#
loop_
_entity_poly.entity_id
_entity_poly.type
_entity_poly.pdbx_seq_one_letter_code
_entity_poly.pdbx_strand_id
1 'polypeptide(L)'
;MWTITVQHQGLGVSKTFKGRDKHLVEERANNQVQRWNDQWERRLAAQERRDTAEAKRQQRDAGLAEAAEETRIAQEAMAGWENILPDHVTGGIDLDWQPKKRHFREPAPKVLKPEPQPKTPIALEPKYIQSRRIMLLEKREFDAIGSAPRLDDYLEAANRGLGALFNTRKHSQRMHEAKVEFEEDIAKWKVARQELKMKIHAEVQHEIQDARRRHQAAMAAVRKQHEKVADSKNAYDAWKARRAEFERVEEERYENALSLRKQYEGGTASGVLRFIELLVEQAPGPEFMLRHVDAEYDEETRSIVMNSLLPAPSDVPEIREVKYIQTRQEFKETKHSDKTRRDIYDRALYQLVLKFIHDLYASDYAQQIRGVTINGVVSETNPATGKVEDNCILSLTTTPDQVLDIELTNVDPKACFRALKGVASSNLSALAPVVPIVRLAKDDKRFIKGEAIGERLDDTPNIATMDWEDFEHLVRELFEREFSANGSEVKITRASRDAGVDAVVFDPDPIRGGKIVIQAKRYTHTVDVSAVRDLYGTVVNEGANTGILVTTSEYGPDAYNFAKDKPLKLLTGGNLLSLLGKHGYMVRLDIKEAKRLLKEDGSKAGRFSSVQKRIGPK
;
A
#
# COMPACT_ATOMS: atom_id res chain seq x y z
N MET A 1 6.52 -87.59 -35.51
CA MET A 1 5.30 -86.75 -35.55
C MET A 1 5.72 -85.35 -35.16
N TRP A 2 5.53 -84.37 -36.05
CA TRP A 2 5.93 -82.99 -35.81
C TRP A 2 4.93 -82.30 -34.87
N THR A 3 5.43 -81.51 -33.92
CA THR A 3 4.62 -80.78 -32.93
C THR A 3 5.06 -79.32 -32.90
N ILE A 4 4.13 -78.38 -33.07
CA ILE A 4 4.38 -76.95 -32.96
C ILE A 4 3.39 -76.35 -31.97
N THR A 5 3.87 -75.62 -30.97
CA THR A 5 3.02 -74.86 -30.04
C THR A 5 3.17 -73.38 -30.37
N VAL A 6 2.04 -72.72 -30.64
CA VAL A 6 1.97 -71.28 -30.84
C VAL A 6 1.21 -70.63 -29.68
N GLN A 7 1.62 -69.42 -29.31
CA GLN A 7 1.02 -68.65 -28.22
C GLN A 7 0.84 -67.20 -28.65
N HIS A 8 -0.24 -66.55 -28.21
CA HIS A 8 -0.49 -65.13 -28.46
C HIS A 8 -0.65 -64.38 -27.13
N GLN A 9 0.37 -63.59 -26.76
CA GLN A 9 0.44 -62.94 -25.45
C GLN A 9 -0.72 -61.96 -25.20
N GLY A 10 -1.11 -61.14 -26.19
CA GLY A 10 -2.22 -60.18 -26.02
C GLY A 10 -3.59 -60.81 -25.80
N LEU A 11 -3.79 -62.05 -26.22
CA LEU A 11 -5.05 -62.78 -26.04
C LEU A 11 -4.99 -63.80 -24.89
N GLY A 12 -3.78 -64.06 -24.34
CA GLY A 12 -3.57 -65.06 -23.29
C GLY A 12 -3.84 -66.50 -23.73
N VAL A 13 -3.75 -66.81 -25.04
CA VAL A 13 -4.11 -68.13 -25.61
C VAL A 13 -2.90 -68.88 -26.12
N SER A 14 -2.92 -70.22 -26.02
CA SER A 14 -1.91 -71.10 -26.60
C SER A 14 -2.56 -72.32 -27.24
N LYS A 15 -1.93 -72.89 -28.29
CA LYS A 15 -2.44 -74.05 -29.00
C LYS A 15 -1.30 -74.89 -29.58
N THR A 16 -1.39 -76.20 -29.41
CA THR A 16 -0.40 -77.17 -29.92
C THR A 16 -0.97 -77.92 -31.12
N PHE A 17 -0.23 -77.92 -32.23
CA PHE A 17 -0.54 -78.64 -33.46
C PHE A 17 0.37 -79.86 -33.58
N LYS A 18 -0.18 -81.02 -33.94
CA LYS A 18 0.57 -82.28 -34.14
C LYS A 18 0.23 -82.91 -35.49
N GLY A 19 1.20 -83.48 -36.20
CA GLY A 19 0.96 -84.10 -37.52
C GLY A 19 2.14 -84.91 -38.06
N ARG A 20 1.92 -85.63 -39.18
CA ARG A 20 2.97 -86.43 -39.85
C ARG A 20 3.76 -85.62 -40.89
N ASP A 21 3.12 -84.65 -41.53
CA ASP A 21 3.71 -83.71 -42.48
C ASP A 21 4.07 -82.40 -41.77
N LYS A 22 5.34 -81.99 -41.87
CA LYS A 22 5.86 -80.78 -41.25
C LYS A 22 5.24 -79.52 -41.85
N HIS A 23 5.11 -79.46 -43.18
CA HIS A 23 4.62 -78.27 -43.89
C HIS A 23 3.17 -77.99 -43.54
N LEU A 24 2.34 -79.04 -43.47
CA LEU A 24 0.93 -78.91 -43.09
C LEU A 24 0.74 -78.47 -41.62
N VAL A 25 1.62 -78.90 -40.72
CA VAL A 25 1.60 -78.48 -39.31
C VAL A 25 2.03 -77.02 -39.17
N GLU A 26 3.06 -76.59 -39.92
CA GLU A 26 3.52 -75.19 -39.98
C GLU A 26 2.45 -74.26 -40.57
N GLU A 27 1.83 -74.64 -41.69
CA GLU A 27 0.77 -73.85 -42.33
C GLU A 27 -0.45 -73.67 -41.42
N ARG A 28 -0.87 -74.73 -40.71
CA ARG A 28 -1.97 -74.65 -39.73
C ARG A 28 -1.63 -73.79 -38.52
N ALA A 29 -0.39 -73.87 -38.03
CA ALA A 29 0.09 -73.04 -36.93
C ALA A 29 0.14 -71.56 -37.34
N ASN A 30 0.69 -71.25 -38.53
CA ASN A 30 0.76 -69.89 -39.08
C ASN A 30 -0.64 -69.31 -39.31
N ASN A 31 -1.56 -70.07 -39.92
CA ASN A 31 -2.96 -69.64 -40.11
C ASN A 31 -3.67 -69.37 -38.77
N GLN A 32 -3.35 -70.13 -37.71
CA GLN A 32 -3.91 -69.87 -36.38
C GLN A 32 -3.36 -68.59 -35.75
N VAL A 33 -2.05 -68.33 -35.90
CA VAL A 33 -1.42 -67.08 -35.44
C VAL A 33 -2.02 -65.88 -36.18
N GLN A 34 -2.17 -65.95 -37.51
CA GLN A 34 -2.80 -64.89 -38.30
C GLN A 34 -4.24 -64.61 -37.84
N ARG A 35 -5.06 -65.66 -37.61
CA ARG A 35 -6.42 -65.49 -37.06
C ARG A 35 -6.43 -64.81 -35.69
N TRP A 36 -5.44 -65.09 -34.84
CA TRP A 36 -5.32 -64.44 -33.53
C TRP A 36 -4.86 -62.99 -33.65
N ASN A 37 -3.92 -62.70 -34.55
CA ASN A 37 -3.49 -61.34 -34.85
C ASN A 37 -4.67 -60.51 -35.37
N ASP A 38 -5.44 -61.02 -36.35
CA ASP A 38 -6.64 -60.35 -36.87
C ASP A 38 -7.69 -60.08 -35.76
N GLN A 39 -7.87 -61.06 -34.86
CA GLN A 39 -8.79 -60.91 -33.73
C GLN A 39 -8.30 -59.85 -32.74
N TRP A 40 -7.00 -59.80 -32.47
CA TRP A 40 -6.37 -58.83 -31.59
C TRP A 40 -6.44 -57.41 -32.17
N GLU A 41 -6.13 -57.25 -33.46
CA GLU A 41 -6.26 -55.98 -34.18
C GLU A 41 -7.69 -55.45 -34.14
N ARG A 42 -8.70 -56.31 -34.34
CA ARG A 42 -10.12 -55.91 -34.20
C ARG A 42 -10.46 -55.46 -32.78
N ARG A 43 -9.90 -56.10 -31.74
CA ARG A 43 -10.09 -55.68 -30.34
C ARG A 43 -9.42 -54.34 -30.06
N LEU A 44 -8.19 -54.15 -30.50
CA LEU A 44 -7.47 -52.88 -30.37
C LEU A 44 -8.21 -51.75 -31.09
N ALA A 45 -8.65 -51.96 -32.34
CA ALA A 45 -9.42 -50.97 -33.08
C ALA A 45 -10.78 -50.65 -32.43
N ALA A 46 -11.44 -51.65 -31.84
CA ALA A 46 -12.69 -51.43 -31.09
C ALA A 46 -12.44 -50.66 -29.77
N GLN A 47 -11.34 -50.93 -29.09
CA GLN A 47 -10.92 -50.21 -27.89
C GLN A 47 -10.55 -48.76 -28.22
N GLU A 48 -9.70 -48.53 -29.22
CA GLU A 48 -9.33 -47.19 -29.68
C GLU A 48 -10.55 -46.34 -30.08
N ARG A 49 -11.54 -46.93 -30.77
CA ARG A 49 -12.81 -46.25 -31.08
C ARG A 49 -13.61 -45.88 -29.82
N ARG A 50 -13.63 -46.76 -28.81
CA ARG A 50 -14.29 -46.49 -27.52
C ARG A 50 -13.58 -45.38 -26.77
N ASP A 51 -12.27 -45.48 -26.64
CA ASP A 51 -11.43 -44.50 -25.94
C ASP A 51 -11.52 -43.13 -26.63
N THR A 52 -11.51 -43.10 -27.96
CA THR A 52 -11.69 -41.87 -28.75
C THR A 52 -13.10 -41.28 -28.59
N ALA A 53 -14.14 -42.11 -28.57
CA ALA A 53 -15.52 -41.66 -28.37
C ALA A 53 -15.73 -41.15 -26.94
N GLU A 54 -15.14 -41.81 -25.94
CA GLU A 54 -15.16 -41.40 -24.55
C GLU A 54 -14.40 -40.09 -24.34
N ALA A 55 -13.20 -39.95 -24.91
CA ALA A 55 -12.45 -38.70 -24.88
C ALA A 55 -13.22 -37.54 -25.51
N LYS A 56 -13.87 -37.76 -26.67
CA LYS A 56 -14.74 -36.75 -27.31
C LYS A 56 -15.94 -36.38 -26.44
N ARG A 57 -16.54 -37.35 -25.74
CA ARG A 57 -17.65 -37.09 -24.82
C ARG A 57 -17.17 -36.29 -23.61
N GLN A 58 -16.06 -36.69 -22.99
CA GLN A 58 -15.47 -35.98 -21.85
C GLN A 58 -15.12 -34.53 -22.24
N GLN A 59 -14.51 -34.32 -23.41
CA GLN A 59 -14.21 -32.99 -23.92
C GLN A 59 -15.48 -32.13 -24.10
N ARG A 60 -16.54 -32.71 -24.68
CA ARG A 60 -17.82 -32.01 -24.84
C ARG A 60 -18.46 -31.67 -23.50
N ASP A 61 -18.52 -32.64 -22.60
CA ASP A 61 -19.17 -32.49 -21.30
C ASP A 61 -18.40 -31.45 -20.45
N ALA A 62 -17.05 -31.42 -20.55
CA ALA A 62 -16.21 -30.38 -19.96
C ALA A 62 -16.49 -28.98 -20.54
N GLY A 63 -16.52 -28.84 -21.87
CA GLY A 63 -16.82 -27.55 -22.51
C GLY A 63 -18.23 -27.04 -22.19
N LEU A 64 -19.22 -27.93 -22.07
CA LEU A 64 -20.57 -27.57 -21.62
C LEU A 64 -20.61 -27.10 -20.16
N ALA A 65 -19.86 -27.75 -19.28
CA ALA A 65 -19.77 -27.37 -17.87
C ALA A 65 -19.08 -26.00 -17.69
N GLU A 66 -18.00 -25.75 -18.43
CA GLU A 66 -17.28 -24.47 -18.43
C GLU A 66 -18.18 -23.33 -18.93
N ALA A 67 -18.88 -23.52 -20.05
CA ALA A 67 -19.82 -22.53 -20.57
C ALA A 67 -20.99 -22.23 -19.60
N ALA A 68 -21.48 -23.26 -18.90
CA ALA A 68 -22.52 -23.10 -17.90
C ALA A 68 -22.03 -22.31 -16.67
N GLU A 69 -20.79 -22.54 -16.24
CA GLU A 69 -20.18 -21.82 -15.13
C GLU A 69 -19.91 -20.35 -15.48
N GLU A 70 -19.35 -20.07 -16.65
CA GLU A 70 -19.17 -18.69 -17.13
C GLU A 70 -20.51 -17.95 -17.26
N THR A 71 -21.55 -18.64 -17.74
CA THR A 71 -22.91 -18.10 -17.78
C THR A 71 -23.43 -17.76 -16.38
N ARG A 72 -23.21 -18.64 -15.40
CA ARG A 72 -23.61 -18.41 -14.00
C ARG A 72 -22.92 -17.18 -13.44
N ILE A 73 -21.60 -17.06 -13.62
CA ILE A 73 -20.81 -15.90 -13.17
C ILE A 73 -21.32 -14.61 -13.81
N ALA A 74 -21.60 -14.62 -15.11
CA ALA A 74 -22.11 -13.45 -15.82
C ALA A 74 -23.51 -13.03 -15.32
N GLN A 75 -24.39 -14.00 -15.06
CA GLN A 75 -25.72 -13.75 -14.52
C GLN A 75 -25.68 -13.23 -13.08
N GLU A 76 -24.82 -13.79 -12.22
CA GLU A 76 -24.63 -13.31 -10.85
C GLU A 76 -24.07 -11.89 -10.81
N ALA A 77 -23.08 -11.59 -11.67
CA ALA A 77 -22.55 -10.25 -11.80
C ALA A 77 -23.66 -9.26 -12.21
N MET A 78 -24.51 -9.61 -13.17
CA MET A 78 -25.62 -8.76 -13.59
C MET A 78 -26.68 -8.59 -12.49
N ALA A 79 -27.04 -9.67 -11.79
CA ALA A 79 -27.98 -9.60 -10.66
C ALA A 79 -27.49 -8.65 -9.56
N GLY A 80 -26.19 -8.60 -9.29
CA GLY A 80 -25.60 -7.66 -8.34
C GLY A 80 -25.84 -6.18 -8.69
N TRP A 81 -25.99 -5.84 -9.97
CA TRP A 81 -26.37 -4.50 -10.43
C TRP A 81 -27.88 -4.24 -10.33
N GLU A 82 -28.70 -5.26 -10.55
CA GLU A 82 -30.16 -5.14 -10.53
C GLU A 82 -30.72 -5.03 -9.10
N ASN A 83 -30.17 -5.80 -8.15
CA ASN A 83 -30.81 -6.07 -6.84
C ASN A 83 -30.07 -5.48 -5.64
N ILE A 84 -29.49 -4.29 -5.78
CA ILE A 84 -28.70 -3.67 -4.71
C ILE A 84 -29.53 -3.37 -3.44
N LEU A 85 -30.73 -2.78 -3.58
CA LEU A 85 -31.58 -2.49 -2.42
C LEU A 85 -32.18 -3.76 -1.78
N PRO A 86 -32.80 -4.68 -2.56
CA PRO A 86 -33.35 -5.92 -2.00
C PRO A 86 -32.31 -6.78 -1.26
N ASP A 87 -31.08 -6.88 -1.78
CA ASP A 87 -30.09 -7.84 -1.27
C ASP A 87 -29.21 -7.27 -0.16
N HIS A 88 -29.12 -5.94 -0.02
CA HIS A 88 -28.08 -5.33 0.81
C HIS A 88 -28.53 -4.19 1.74
N VAL A 89 -29.80 -3.76 1.75
CA VAL A 89 -30.25 -2.75 2.73
C VAL A 89 -30.15 -3.34 4.13
N THR A 90 -29.47 -2.63 5.05
CA THR A 90 -29.27 -3.08 6.42
C THR A 90 -30.10 -2.24 7.40
N GLY A 91 -30.45 -2.79 8.56
CA GLY A 91 -31.10 -2.04 9.66
C GLY A 91 -30.14 -1.16 10.46
N GLY A 92 -28.97 -0.82 9.89
CA GLY A 92 -27.82 -0.25 10.59
C GLY A 92 -26.68 -1.24 10.71
N ILE A 93 -25.45 -0.75 10.65
CA ILE A 93 -24.22 -1.51 10.71
C ILE A 93 -23.55 -1.20 12.04
N ASP A 94 -23.25 -2.23 12.83
CA ASP A 94 -22.42 -2.09 14.02
C ASP A 94 -20.96 -1.94 13.59
N LEU A 95 -20.48 -0.70 13.56
CA LEU A 95 -19.15 -0.37 13.07
C LEU A 95 -18.09 -0.70 14.13
N ASP A 96 -17.13 -1.54 13.74
CA ASP A 96 -15.96 -1.80 14.58
C ASP A 96 -14.99 -0.62 14.50
N TRP A 97 -15.03 0.22 15.53
CA TRP A 97 -14.08 1.31 15.70
C TRP A 97 -12.66 0.81 15.99
N GLN A 98 -12.50 -0.43 16.46
CA GLN A 98 -11.21 -0.93 16.86
C GLN A 98 -10.43 -1.47 15.66
N PRO A 99 -9.19 -1.01 15.45
CA PRO A 99 -8.35 -1.59 14.42
C PRO A 99 -8.02 -3.04 14.76
N LYS A 100 -8.06 -3.93 13.76
CA LYS A 100 -7.51 -5.29 13.89
C LYS A 100 -6.05 -5.22 14.38
N LYS A 101 -5.78 -5.91 15.50
CA LYS A 101 -4.44 -6.00 16.10
C LYS A 101 -3.47 -6.62 15.12
N ARG A 102 -2.36 -5.93 14.84
CA ARG A 102 -1.26 -6.49 14.07
C ARG A 102 -0.22 -7.07 15.02
N HIS A 103 0.51 -8.06 14.55
CA HIS A 103 1.58 -8.71 15.30
C HIS A 103 2.92 -8.49 14.61
N PHE A 104 3.95 -8.26 15.42
CA PHE A 104 5.32 -8.18 14.93
C PHE A 104 5.76 -9.55 14.43
N ARG A 105 6.04 -9.67 13.12
CA ARG A 105 6.28 -10.96 12.45
C ARG A 105 7.75 -11.39 12.42
N GLU A 106 8.69 -10.51 12.72
CA GLU A 106 10.12 -10.86 12.68
C GLU A 106 10.51 -11.74 13.89
N PRO A 107 11.03 -12.97 13.68
CA PRO A 107 11.48 -13.81 14.78
C PRO A 107 12.71 -13.23 15.46
N ALA A 108 12.84 -13.44 16.77
CA ALA A 108 14.00 -12.96 17.54
C ALA A 108 15.30 -13.61 17.04
N PRO A 109 16.36 -12.83 16.77
CA PRO A 109 17.66 -13.38 16.41
C PRO A 109 18.28 -14.12 17.61
N LYS A 110 19.04 -15.17 17.33
CA LYS A 110 19.73 -15.96 18.36
C LYS A 110 20.96 -15.21 18.86
N VAL A 111 21.03 -14.96 20.16
CA VAL A 111 22.22 -14.41 20.81
C VAL A 111 23.22 -15.55 21.08
N LEU A 112 24.42 -15.43 20.50
CA LEU A 112 25.48 -16.42 20.68
C LEU A 112 26.14 -16.24 22.07
N LYS A 113 26.65 -17.33 22.64
CA LYS A 113 27.40 -17.29 23.91
C LYS A 113 28.90 -17.22 23.64
N PRO A 114 29.66 -16.45 24.44
CA PRO A 114 31.12 -16.43 24.32
C PRO A 114 31.72 -17.78 24.71
N GLU A 115 32.74 -18.21 23.97
CA GLU A 115 33.51 -19.39 24.32
C GLU A 115 34.56 -19.07 25.40
N PRO A 116 34.90 -20.05 26.25
CA PRO A 116 35.97 -19.87 27.22
C PRO A 116 37.31 -19.68 26.52
N GLN A 117 38.19 -18.86 27.11
CA GLN A 117 39.54 -18.66 26.57
C GLN A 117 40.32 -19.98 26.57
N PRO A 118 41.09 -20.25 25.50
CA PRO A 118 41.91 -21.45 25.43
C PRO A 118 42.98 -21.40 26.52
N LYS A 119 43.13 -22.51 27.26
CA LYS A 119 44.16 -22.64 28.29
C LYS A 119 45.55 -22.45 27.68
N THR A 120 46.43 -21.79 28.40
CA THR A 120 47.84 -21.67 28.03
C THR A 120 48.46 -23.07 27.94
N PRO A 121 49.10 -23.44 26.81
CA PRO A 121 49.77 -24.73 26.70
C PRO A 121 50.89 -24.88 27.74
N ILE A 122 51.03 -26.08 28.28
CA ILE A 122 52.07 -26.42 29.27
C ILE A 122 53.47 -26.06 28.76
N ALA A 123 53.73 -26.26 27.46
CA ALA A 123 55.02 -25.93 26.83
C ALA A 123 55.39 -24.43 26.89
N LEU A 124 54.41 -23.55 27.10
CA LEU A 124 54.59 -22.11 27.23
C LEU A 124 54.62 -21.65 28.70
N GLU A 125 54.38 -22.56 29.65
CA GLU A 125 54.43 -22.21 31.07
C GLU A 125 55.88 -21.96 31.51
N PRO A 126 56.12 -20.92 32.35
CA PRO A 126 57.46 -20.62 32.84
C PRO A 126 58.15 -21.83 33.51
N LYS A 127 57.40 -22.67 34.23
CA LYS A 127 57.93 -23.87 34.92
C LYS A 127 58.41 -24.97 33.95
N TYR A 128 57.84 -25.06 32.75
CA TYR A 128 58.29 -25.97 31.70
C TYR A 128 59.57 -25.43 31.02
N ILE A 129 59.59 -24.12 30.76
CA ILE A 129 60.72 -23.39 30.15
C ILE A 129 61.93 -23.30 31.09
N GLN A 130 61.71 -23.26 32.41
CA GLN A 130 62.73 -23.28 33.46
C GLN A 130 63.48 -24.61 33.48
N SER A 131 64.27 -24.89 32.45
CA SER A 131 65.35 -25.89 32.37
C SER A 131 64.98 -27.36 32.62
N ARG A 132 63.80 -27.69 33.18
CA ARG A 132 63.46 -29.01 33.72
C ARG A 132 63.19 -30.02 32.62
N ARG A 133 62.49 -29.62 31.56
CA ARG A 133 62.25 -30.51 30.40
C ARG A 133 63.56 -30.81 29.67
N ILE A 134 64.34 -29.77 29.39
CA ILE A 134 65.66 -29.88 28.76
C ILE A 134 66.56 -30.78 29.62
N MET A 135 66.65 -30.53 30.93
CA MET A 135 67.43 -31.31 31.88
C MET A 135 67.03 -32.80 31.89
N LEU A 136 65.72 -33.11 31.89
CA LEU A 136 65.25 -34.49 31.89
C LEU A 136 65.56 -35.22 30.57
N LEU A 137 65.45 -34.53 29.44
CA LEU A 137 65.80 -35.08 28.12
C LEU A 137 67.31 -35.25 27.98
N GLU A 138 68.11 -34.24 28.37
CA GLU A 138 69.57 -34.33 28.41
C GLU A 138 70.01 -35.53 29.26
N LYS A 139 69.43 -35.71 30.45
CA LYS A 139 69.75 -36.85 31.32
C LYS A 139 69.45 -38.19 30.62
N ARG A 140 68.25 -38.35 30.05
CA ARG A 140 67.83 -39.60 29.38
C ARG A 140 68.69 -39.93 28.15
N GLU A 141 68.95 -38.93 27.31
CA GLU A 141 69.63 -39.15 26.04
C GLU A 141 71.16 -39.22 26.21
N PHE A 142 71.75 -38.55 27.20
CA PHE A 142 73.18 -38.68 27.50
C PHE A 142 73.54 -40.07 28.03
N ASP A 143 72.63 -40.75 28.72
CA ASP A 143 72.84 -42.14 29.12
C ASP A 143 72.96 -43.07 27.89
N ALA A 144 72.40 -42.70 26.73
CA ALA A 144 72.43 -43.49 25.50
C ALA A 144 73.75 -43.39 24.70
N ILE A 145 74.50 -42.29 24.82
CA ILE A 145 75.82 -42.11 24.17
C ILE A 145 76.99 -42.70 24.99
N GLY A 146 76.69 -43.26 26.17
CA GLY A 146 77.68 -43.86 27.06
C GLY A 146 78.47 -42.85 27.90
N SER A 147 79.16 -43.36 28.91
CA SER A 147 80.02 -42.56 29.78
C SER A 147 81.21 -41.99 29.02
N ALA A 148 81.71 -40.83 29.45
CA ALA A 148 82.90 -40.23 28.87
C ALA A 148 84.09 -41.21 28.93
N PRO A 149 84.85 -41.40 27.83
CA PRO A 149 86.10 -42.14 27.85
C PRO A 149 86.99 -41.65 29.00
N ARG A 150 87.61 -42.56 29.74
CA ARG A 150 88.55 -42.23 30.83
C ARG A 150 89.94 -42.62 30.42
N LEU A 151 90.89 -41.70 30.56
CA LEU A 151 92.29 -41.93 30.19
C LEU A 151 92.86 -43.18 30.88
N ASP A 152 92.47 -43.41 32.13
CA ASP A 152 92.91 -44.56 32.93
C ASP A 152 92.55 -45.90 32.27
N ASP A 153 91.35 -46.04 31.69
CA ASP A 153 90.90 -47.29 31.05
C ASP A 153 91.78 -47.65 29.83
N TYR A 154 92.21 -46.64 29.06
CA TYR A 154 93.06 -46.80 27.88
C TYR A 154 94.51 -47.08 28.26
N LEU A 155 95.01 -46.38 29.29
CA LEU A 155 96.36 -46.60 29.83
C LEU A 155 96.47 -47.99 30.48
N GLU A 156 95.46 -48.44 31.23
CA GLU A 156 95.41 -49.77 31.82
C GLU A 156 95.40 -50.87 30.75
N ALA A 157 94.62 -50.70 29.68
CA ALA A 157 94.60 -51.64 28.56
C ALA A 157 95.97 -51.74 27.85
N ALA A 158 96.64 -50.60 27.63
CA ALA A 158 97.97 -50.53 27.02
C ALA A 158 99.10 -51.06 27.94
N ASN A 159 98.89 -51.05 29.25
CA ASN A 159 99.82 -51.52 30.26
C ASN A 159 99.74 -53.04 30.55
N ARG A 160 98.90 -53.80 29.82
CA ARG A 160 98.80 -55.27 29.98
C ARG A 160 99.88 -56.01 29.19
N GLY A 161 100.72 -56.77 29.91
CA GLY A 161 101.69 -57.72 29.34
C GLY A 161 103.15 -57.50 29.80
N LEU A 162 104.02 -58.51 29.59
CA LEU A 162 105.42 -58.55 30.10
C LEU A 162 106.32 -57.38 29.63
N GLY A 163 105.92 -56.63 28.58
CA GLY A 163 106.66 -55.47 28.07
C GLY A 163 106.60 -54.22 28.96
N ALA A 164 105.66 -54.16 29.91
CA ALA A 164 105.54 -53.07 30.89
C ALA A 164 106.64 -53.09 31.97
N LEU A 165 107.21 -54.27 32.26
CA LEU A 165 108.22 -54.45 33.31
C LEU A 165 109.63 -53.99 32.91
N PHE A 166 109.89 -53.83 31.61
CA PHE A 166 111.23 -53.55 31.07
C PHE A 166 111.32 -52.23 30.29
N ASN A 167 110.28 -51.39 30.37
CA ASN A 167 110.20 -50.06 29.75
C ASN A 167 110.75 -50.00 28.31
N THR A 168 110.28 -50.93 27.48
CA THR A 168 110.77 -51.11 26.10
C THR A 168 110.20 -50.04 25.15
N ARG A 169 110.92 -49.70 24.08
CA ARG A 169 110.47 -48.73 23.05
C ARG A 169 109.07 -49.05 22.50
N LYS A 170 108.73 -50.35 22.38
CA LYS A 170 107.43 -50.86 21.93
C LYS A 170 106.31 -50.65 22.98
N HIS A 171 106.64 -50.64 24.27
CA HIS A 171 105.71 -50.29 25.35
C HIS A 171 105.44 -48.78 25.38
N SER A 172 106.48 -47.94 25.29
CA SER A 172 106.30 -46.47 25.20
C SER A 172 105.47 -46.07 23.97
N GLN A 173 105.63 -46.78 22.85
CA GLN A 173 104.83 -46.57 21.65
C GLN A 173 103.36 -46.93 21.86
N ARG A 174 103.04 -48.07 22.50
CA ARG A 174 101.65 -48.44 22.85
C ARG A 174 101.00 -47.45 23.82
N MET A 175 101.77 -46.93 24.78
CA MET A 175 101.29 -45.91 25.71
C MET A 175 101.03 -44.56 25.02
N HIS A 176 101.78 -44.23 23.96
CA HIS A 176 101.53 -43.06 23.12
C HIS A 176 100.31 -43.27 22.21
N GLU A 177 100.22 -44.43 21.56
CA GLU A 177 99.06 -44.83 20.72
C GLU A 177 97.75 -44.81 21.54
N ALA A 178 97.74 -45.35 22.76
CA ALA A 178 96.57 -45.32 23.64
C ALA A 178 96.17 -43.90 24.09
N LYS A 179 97.14 -42.98 24.24
CA LYS A 179 96.85 -41.56 24.51
C LYS A 179 96.24 -40.87 23.30
N VAL A 180 96.75 -41.14 22.11
CA VAL A 180 96.20 -40.60 20.85
C VAL A 180 94.79 -41.14 20.61
N GLU A 181 94.57 -42.44 20.83
CA GLU A 181 93.26 -43.09 20.72
C GLU A 181 92.25 -42.49 21.72
N PHE A 182 92.67 -42.28 22.98
CA PHE A 182 91.86 -41.57 23.97
C PHE A 182 91.53 -40.13 23.54
N GLU A 183 92.50 -39.38 23.01
CA GLU A 183 92.30 -38.00 22.54
C GLU A 183 91.31 -37.93 21.36
N GLU A 184 91.35 -38.90 20.45
CA GLU A 184 90.39 -39.03 19.36
C GLU A 184 88.98 -39.40 19.87
N ASP A 185 88.87 -40.37 20.76
CA ASP A 185 87.58 -40.86 21.27
C ASP A 185 86.90 -39.85 22.21
N ILE A 186 87.66 -39.16 23.06
CA ILE A 186 87.11 -38.08 23.90
C ILE A 186 86.67 -36.89 23.02
N ALA A 187 87.36 -36.62 21.91
CA ALA A 187 86.93 -35.60 20.94
C ALA A 187 85.63 -36.00 20.23
N LYS A 188 85.53 -37.25 19.73
CA LYS A 188 84.29 -37.80 19.14
C LYS A 188 83.13 -37.76 20.14
N TRP A 189 83.35 -38.16 21.39
CA TRP A 189 82.33 -38.11 22.44
C TRP A 189 81.89 -36.68 22.76
N LYS A 190 82.82 -35.71 22.82
CA LYS A 190 82.49 -34.29 23.03
C LYS A 190 81.63 -33.74 21.89
N VAL A 191 81.96 -34.06 20.64
CA VAL A 191 81.17 -33.66 19.46
C VAL A 191 79.78 -34.28 19.51
N ALA A 192 79.68 -35.60 19.71
CA ALA A 192 78.40 -36.31 19.81
C ALA A 192 77.52 -35.76 20.94
N ARG A 193 78.10 -35.44 22.09
CA ARG A 193 77.38 -34.84 23.23
C ARG A 193 76.89 -33.42 22.90
N GLN A 194 77.70 -32.61 22.23
CA GLN A 194 77.33 -31.25 21.83
C GLN A 194 76.22 -31.27 20.76
N GLU A 195 76.32 -32.15 19.76
CA GLU A 195 75.29 -32.36 18.74
C GLU A 195 73.97 -32.81 19.36
N LEU A 196 74.01 -33.78 20.29
CA LEU A 196 72.83 -34.25 20.98
C LEU A 196 72.19 -33.15 21.83
N LYS A 197 73.01 -32.35 22.54
CA LYS A 197 72.52 -31.18 23.27
C LYS A 197 71.83 -30.18 22.34
N MET A 198 72.44 -29.85 21.21
CA MET A 198 71.84 -28.95 20.22
C MET A 198 70.55 -29.53 19.65
N LYS A 199 70.49 -30.84 19.40
CA LYS A 199 69.29 -31.54 18.91
C LYS A 199 68.14 -31.46 19.91
N ILE A 200 68.41 -31.74 21.20
CA ILE A 200 67.41 -31.64 22.28
C ILE A 200 66.90 -30.20 22.42
N HIS A 201 67.81 -29.22 22.38
CA HIS A 201 67.41 -27.81 22.46
C HIS A 201 66.58 -27.40 21.24
N ALA A 202 66.98 -27.81 20.04
CA ALA A 202 66.25 -27.53 18.80
C ALA A 202 64.85 -28.17 18.82
N GLU A 203 64.72 -29.41 19.30
CA GLU A 203 63.46 -30.12 19.45
C GLU A 203 62.52 -29.40 20.43
N VAL A 204 63.01 -29.06 21.62
CA VAL A 204 62.21 -28.31 22.62
C VAL A 204 61.83 -26.92 22.10
N GLN A 205 62.72 -26.23 21.38
CA GLN A 205 62.38 -24.94 20.76
C GLN A 205 61.32 -25.09 19.67
N HIS A 206 61.40 -26.14 18.86
CA HIS A 206 60.38 -26.46 17.86
C HIS A 206 59.03 -26.75 18.53
N GLU A 207 58.99 -27.56 19.59
CA GLU A 207 57.78 -27.80 20.39
C GLU A 207 57.17 -26.50 20.94
N ILE A 208 58.00 -25.59 21.45
CA ILE A 208 57.56 -24.28 21.96
C ILE A 208 56.99 -23.43 20.83
N GLN A 209 57.64 -23.38 19.66
CA GLN A 209 57.17 -22.62 18.51
C GLN A 209 55.84 -23.16 17.99
N ASP A 210 55.68 -24.49 17.89
CA ASP A 210 54.42 -25.13 17.51
C ASP A 210 53.31 -24.85 18.53
N ALA A 211 53.62 -24.94 19.83
CA ALA A 211 52.68 -24.59 20.89
C ALA A 211 52.25 -23.11 20.82
N ARG A 212 53.17 -22.18 20.53
CA ARG A 212 52.86 -20.76 20.29
C ARG A 212 51.94 -20.58 19.10
N ARG A 213 52.25 -21.21 17.96
CA ARG A 213 51.42 -21.13 16.75
C ARG A 213 50.01 -21.65 16.99
N ARG A 214 49.86 -22.82 17.63
CA ARG A 214 48.55 -23.39 17.97
C ARG A 214 47.77 -22.51 18.93
N HIS A 215 48.43 -21.96 19.96
CA HIS A 215 47.77 -21.06 20.91
C HIS A 215 47.36 -19.74 20.26
N GLN A 216 48.21 -19.13 19.42
CA GLN A 216 47.86 -17.92 18.65
C GLN A 216 46.67 -18.16 17.71
N ALA A 217 46.67 -19.28 16.98
CA ALA A 217 45.54 -19.65 16.13
C ALA A 217 44.25 -19.86 16.92
N ALA A 218 44.32 -20.53 18.08
CA ALA A 218 43.18 -20.71 18.98
C ALA A 218 42.66 -19.36 19.52
N MET A 219 43.55 -18.48 19.96
CA MET A 219 43.18 -17.13 20.43
C MET A 219 42.54 -16.28 19.32
N ALA A 220 43.06 -16.36 18.10
CA ALA A 220 42.48 -15.66 16.94
C ALA A 220 41.08 -16.20 16.59
N ALA A 221 40.85 -17.51 16.71
CA ALA A 221 39.53 -18.11 16.51
C ALA A 221 38.53 -17.62 17.57
N VAL A 222 38.90 -17.62 18.86
CA VAL A 222 38.06 -17.09 19.94
C VAL A 222 37.75 -15.60 19.74
N ARG A 223 38.72 -14.79 19.30
CA ARG A 223 38.49 -13.37 18.99
C ARG A 223 37.42 -13.19 17.91
N LYS A 224 37.54 -13.90 16.77
CA LYS A 224 36.53 -13.85 15.69
C LYS A 224 35.15 -14.28 16.19
N GLN A 225 35.08 -15.22 17.11
CA GLN A 225 33.82 -15.65 17.70
C GLN A 225 33.25 -14.61 18.66
N HIS A 226 34.08 -13.93 19.46
CA HIS A 226 33.64 -12.81 20.29
C HIS A 226 33.08 -11.66 19.45
N GLU A 227 33.69 -11.37 18.29
CA GLU A 227 33.15 -10.41 17.32
C GLU A 227 31.75 -10.86 16.85
N LYS A 228 31.58 -12.13 16.43
CA LYS A 228 30.26 -12.69 16.08
C LYS A 228 29.24 -12.64 17.22
N VAL A 229 29.68 -12.85 18.46
CA VAL A 229 28.81 -12.75 19.66
C VAL A 229 28.35 -11.31 19.84
N ALA A 230 29.26 -10.33 19.72
CA ALA A 230 28.93 -8.91 19.78
C ALA A 230 27.94 -8.53 18.68
N ASP A 231 28.18 -8.97 17.44
CA ASP A 231 27.26 -8.76 16.31
C ASP A 231 25.88 -9.38 16.57
N SER A 232 25.84 -10.60 17.11
CA SER A 232 24.56 -11.27 17.46
C SER A 232 23.78 -10.52 18.54
N LYS A 233 24.49 -9.90 19.50
CA LYS A 233 23.88 -9.07 20.54
C LYS A 233 23.36 -7.75 19.95
N ASN A 234 24.15 -7.08 19.12
CA ASN A 234 23.75 -5.86 18.42
C ASN A 234 22.50 -6.10 17.54
N ALA A 235 22.46 -7.22 16.82
CA ALA A 235 21.32 -7.62 16.03
C ALA A 235 20.06 -7.85 16.88
N TYR A 236 20.21 -8.45 18.07
CA TYR A 236 19.12 -8.63 19.03
C TYR A 236 18.62 -7.31 19.60
N ASP A 237 19.52 -6.40 19.99
CA ASP A 237 19.16 -5.09 20.52
C ASP A 237 18.44 -4.24 19.45
N ALA A 238 18.89 -4.29 18.21
CA ALA A 238 18.21 -3.65 17.07
C ALA A 238 16.83 -4.25 16.80
N TRP A 239 16.70 -5.59 16.85
CA TRP A 239 15.40 -6.26 16.73
C TRP A 239 14.45 -5.88 17.87
N LYS A 240 14.95 -5.81 19.10
CA LYS A 240 14.17 -5.39 20.29
C LYS A 240 13.68 -3.95 20.13
N ALA A 241 14.51 -3.04 19.64
CA ALA A 241 14.12 -1.66 19.37
C ALA A 241 13.01 -1.57 18.30
N ARG A 242 13.13 -2.31 17.19
CA ARG A 242 12.07 -2.36 16.16
C ARG A 242 10.76 -2.94 16.69
N ARG A 243 10.84 -3.99 17.49
CA ARG A 243 9.66 -4.58 18.13
C ARG A 243 8.96 -3.59 19.07
N ALA A 244 9.73 -2.90 19.92
CA ALA A 244 9.18 -1.91 20.84
C ALA A 244 8.53 -0.74 20.09
N GLU A 245 9.14 -0.27 19.01
CA GLU A 245 8.56 0.78 18.17
C GLU A 245 7.27 0.32 17.48
N PHE A 246 7.24 -0.92 16.95
CA PHE A 246 6.01 -1.51 16.40
C PHE A 246 4.89 -1.59 17.44
N GLU A 247 5.19 -2.08 18.63
CA GLU A 247 4.23 -2.17 19.74
C GLU A 247 3.71 -0.78 20.15
N ARG A 248 4.59 0.23 20.20
CA ARG A 248 4.22 1.63 20.47
C ARG A 248 3.27 2.20 19.41
N VAL A 249 3.58 2.00 18.13
CA VAL A 249 2.76 2.48 17.00
C VAL A 249 1.40 1.78 16.97
N GLU A 250 1.33 0.48 17.25
CA GLU A 250 0.05 -0.23 17.32
C GLU A 250 -0.81 0.23 18.51
N GLU A 251 -0.20 0.50 19.67
CA GLU A 251 -0.91 1.07 20.83
C GLU A 251 -1.45 2.47 20.52
N GLU A 252 -0.62 3.34 19.94
CA GLU A 252 -1.02 4.68 19.50
C GLU A 252 -2.18 4.63 18.49
N ARG A 253 -2.12 3.72 17.52
CA ARG A 253 -3.19 3.47 16.54
C ARG A 253 -4.50 3.05 17.23
N TYR A 254 -4.42 2.22 18.26
CA TYR A 254 -5.58 1.75 19.01
C TYR A 254 -6.21 2.86 19.86
N GLU A 255 -5.39 3.60 20.61
CA GLU A 255 -5.84 4.75 21.42
C GLU A 255 -6.44 5.87 20.55
N ASN A 256 -5.84 6.15 19.40
CA ASN A 256 -6.39 7.11 18.43
C ASN A 256 -7.78 6.69 17.94
N ALA A 257 -7.99 5.40 17.69
CA ALA A 257 -9.30 4.90 17.27
C ALA A 257 -10.37 5.05 18.36
N LEU A 258 -10.01 4.78 19.63
CA LEU A 258 -10.89 5.03 20.77
C LEU A 258 -11.19 6.53 20.98
N SER A 259 -10.19 7.38 20.75
CA SER A 259 -10.35 8.84 20.80
C SER A 259 -11.29 9.35 19.71
N LEU A 260 -11.15 8.85 18.47
CA LEU A 260 -12.04 9.19 17.36
C LEU A 260 -13.48 8.75 17.61
N ARG A 261 -13.70 7.61 18.26
CA ARG A 261 -15.03 7.18 18.69
C ARG A 261 -15.66 8.18 19.68
N LYS A 262 -14.92 8.60 20.70
CA LYS A 262 -15.41 9.62 21.66
C LYS A 262 -15.69 10.96 20.98
N GLN A 263 -14.85 11.33 20.02
CA GLN A 263 -15.03 12.53 19.21
C GLN A 263 -16.29 12.47 18.35
N TYR A 264 -16.59 11.30 17.77
CA TYR A 264 -17.83 11.04 17.06
C TYR A 264 -19.03 11.17 18.01
N GLU A 265 -18.99 10.54 19.18
CA GLU A 265 -20.05 10.69 20.19
C GLU A 265 -20.23 12.14 20.67
N GLY A 266 -19.17 12.95 20.60
CA GLY A 266 -19.18 14.38 20.87
C GLY A 266 -19.59 15.27 19.69
N GLY A 267 -19.81 14.70 18.50
CA GLY A 267 -20.24 15.43 17.29
C GLY A 267 -19.16 16.27 16.61
N THR A 268 -17.88 15.94 16.80
CA THR A 268 -16.77 16.67 16.13
C THR A 268 -16.57 16.18 14.70
N ALA A 269 -16.06 17.05 13.83
CA ALA A 269 -15.82 16.75 12.42
C ALA A 269 -14.89 15.54 12.23
N SER A 270 -13.75 15.49 12.94
CA SER A 270 -12.84 14.36 12.84
C SER A 270 -13.48 13.02 13.20
N GLY A 271 -14.36 13.02 14.21
CA GLY A 271 -15.08 11.80 14.62
C GLY A 271 -16.11 11.36 13.59
N VAL A 272 -16.94 12.29 13.10
CA VAL A 272 -17.97 12.00 12.08
C VAL A 272 -17.34 11.59 10.75
N LEU A 273 -16.24 12.22 10.33
CA LEU A 273 -15.51 11.81 9.13
C LEU A 273 -14.95 10.39 9.29
N ARG A 274 -14.39 10.04 10.46
CA ARG A 274 -13.95 8.66 10.73
C ARG A 274 -15.12 7.67 10.71
N PHE A 275 -16.29 8.05 11.21
CA PHE A 275 -17.50 7.22 11.13
C PHE A 275 -17.87 6.90 9.67
N ILE A 276 -17.84 7.91 8.78
CA ILE A 276 -18.11 7.72 7.34
C ILE A 276 -17.07 6.79 6.72
N GLU A 277 -15.78 6.97 7.03
CA GLU A 277 -14.72 6.06 6.56
C GLU A 277 -14.96 4.61 7.01
N LEU A 278 -15.29 4.40 8.28
CA LEU A 278 -15.61 3.07 8.82
C LEU A 278 -16.82 2.46 8.10
N LEU A 279 -17.85 3.26 7.84
CA LEU A 279 -19.03 2.82 7.10
C LEU A 279 -18.65 2.37 5.68
N VAL A 280 -17.84 3.15 4.96
CA VAL A 280 -17.37 2.80 3.61
C VAL A 280 -16.50 1.53 3.62
N GLU A 281 -15.67 1.36 4.65
CA GLU A 281 -14.81 0.18 4.84
C GLU A 281 -15.61 -1.10 5.15
N GLN A 282 -16.67 -1.00 5.95
CA GLN A 282 -17.35 -2.15 6.56
C GLN A 282 -18.74 -2.45 6.00
N ALA A 283 -19.35 -1.51 5.26
CA ALA A 283 -20.69 -1.72 4.70
C ALA A 283 -20.72 -2.88 3.70
N PRO A 284 -21.69 -3.80 3.83
CA PRO A 284 -21.88 -4.89 2.89
C PRO A 284 -22.51 -4.38 1.59
N GLY A 285 -22.13 -5.01 0.48
CA GLY A 285 -22.76 -4.82 -0.82
C GLY A 285 -21.83 -5.17 -1.99
N PRO A 286 -22.23 -4.80 -3.23
CA PRO A 286 -21.48 -5.15 -4.43
C PRO A 286 -20.06 -4.59 -4.42
N GLU A 287 -19.18 -5.21 -5.19
CA GLU A 287 -17.77 -4.80 -5.34
C GLU A 287 -17.64 -3.34 -5.81
N PHE A 288 -18.52 -2.92 -6.71
CA PHE A 288 -18.60 -1.55 -7.26
C PHE A 288 -19.35 -0.55 -6.36
N MET A 289 -19.61 -0.90 -5.10
CA MET A 289 -20.15 0.03 -4.11
C MET A 289 -19.26 1.26 -3.93
N LEU A 290 -19.82 2.32 -3.36
CA LEU A 290 -19.12 3.56 -3.02
C LEU A 290 -17.95 3.28 -2.05
N ARG A 291 -16.74 3.07 -2.59
CA ARG A 291 -15.50 2.85 -1.81
C ARG A 291 -14.68 4.11 -1.61
N HIS A 292 -14.96 5.16 -2.40
CA HIS A 292 -14.27 6.43 -2.33
C HIS A 292 -15.30 7.54 -2.13
N VAL A 293 -15.31 8.08 -0.91
CA VAL A 293 -16.16 9.19 -0.51
C VAL A 293 -15.24 10.27 0.02
N ASP A 294 -15.34 11.46 -0.56
CA ASP A 294 -14.73 12.68 -0.07
C ASP A 294 -15.83 13.46 0.63
N ALA A 295 -15.67 13.74 1.93
CA ALA A 295 -16.74 14.28 2.76
C ALA A 295 -16.25 15.44 3.63
N GLU A 296 -17.11 16.43 3.79
CA GLU A 296 -17.00 17.51 4.76
C GLU A 296 -18.19 17.42 5.72
N TYR A 297 -17.94 17.76 6.99
CA TYR A 297 -18.96 17.81 8.02
C TYR A 297 -18.96 19.17 8.70
N ASP A 298 -20.14 19.79 8.76
CA ASP A 298 -20.37 21.04 9.46
C ASP A 298 -20.94 20.73 10.86
N GLU A 299 -20.15 21.03 11.90
CA GLU A 299 -20.49 20.71 13.30
C GLU A 299 -21.70 21.50 13.82
N GLU A 300 -21.95 22.71 13.30
CA GLU A 300 -23.03 23.59 13.76
C GLU A 300 -24.39 23.13 13.24
N THR A 301 -24.46 22.86 11.94
CA THR A 301 -25.66 22.39 11.25
C THR A 301 -25.83 20.88 11.32
N ARG A 302 -24.78 20.14 11.71
CA ARG A 302 -24.73 18.67 11.70
C ARG A 302 -25.01 18.08 10.34
N SER A 303 -24.51 18.74 9.30
CA SER A 303 -24.73 18.35 7.91
C SER A 303 -23.45 17.82 7.27
N ILE A 304 -23.62 16.82 6.41
CA ILE A 304 -22.54 16.25 5.61
C ILE A 304 -22.75 16.66 4.16
N VAL A 305 -21.67 17.09 3.50
CA VAL A 305 -21.62 17.20 2.05
C VAL A 305 -20.54 16.23 1.58
N MET A 306 -20.86 15.39 0.60
CA MET A 306 -19.92 14.38 0.11
C MET A 306 -19.96 14.24 -1.41
N ASN A 307 -18.79 13.96 -1.99
CA ASN A 307 -18.62 13.54 -3.37
C ASN A 307 -18.29 12.06 -3.34
N SER A 308 -19.05 11.26 -4.07
CA SER A 308 -18.81 9.84 -4.19
C SER A 308 -18.53 9.47 -5.63
N LEU A 309 -17.47 8.70 -5.84
CA LEU A 309 -17.14 8.15 -7.15
C LEU A 309 -18.10 6.98 -7.43
N LEU A 310 -18.94 7.18 -8.43
CA LEU A 310 -19.88 6.19 -8.96
C LEU A 310 -19.22 5.37 -10.06
N PRO A 311 -19.67 4.12 -10.27
CA PRO A 311 -19.15 3.30 -11.35
C PRO A 311 -19.54 3.89 -12.71
N ALA A 312 -18.72 3.63 -13.72
CA ALA A 312 -18.93 4.06 -15.09
C ALA A 312 -19.88 3.09 -15.84
N PRO A 313 -20.51 3.52 -16.94
CA PRO A 313 -21.36 2.63 -17.75
C PRO A 313 -20.60 1.39 -18.29
N SER A 314 -19.28 1.50 -18.48
CA SER A 314 -18.41 0.41 -18.89
C SER A 314 -18.30 -0.72 -17.86
N ASP A 315 -18.57 -0.43 -16.58
CA ASP A 315 -18.43 -1.39 -15.48
C ASP A 315 -19.61 -2.38 -15.43
N VAL A 316 -20.70 -2.09 -16.15
CA VAL A 316 -21.86 -2.99 -16.25
C VAL A 316 -21.50 -4.19 -17.11
N PRO A 317 -21.68 -5.43 -16.61
CA PRO A 317 -21.36 -6.65 -17.34
C PRO A 317 -21.97 -6.69 -18.74
N GLU A 318 -21.19 -7.11 -19.73
CA GLU A 318 -21.66 -7.21 -21.12
C GLU A 318 -22.25 -8.58 -21.43
N ILE A 319 -21.66 -9.63 -20.86
CA ILE A 319 -21.97 -11.02 -21.17
C ILE A 319 -23.26 -11.42 -20.49
N ARG A 320 -24.18 -12.02 -21.26
CA ARG A 320 -25.44 -12.58 -20.78
C ARG A 320 -25.37 -14.10 -20.61
N GLU A 321 -24.73 -14.75 -21.57
CA GLU A 321 -24.69 -16.20 -21.69
C GLU A 321 -23.49 -16.63 -22.54
N VAL A 322 -22.84 -17.72 -22.16
CA VAL A 322 -21.78 -18.37 -22.93
C VAL A 322 -22.28 -19.74 -23.39
N LYS A 323 -22.13 -20.02 -24.68
CA LYS A 323 -22.50 -21.32 -25.28
C LYS A 323 -21.29 -22.01 -25.87
N TYR A 324 -21.11 -23.29 -25.53
CA TYR A 324 -20.08 -24.12 -26.15
C TYR A 324 -20.53 -24.65 -27.52
N ILE A 325 -19.80 -24.28 -28.58
CA ILE A 325 -20.07 -24.72 -29.96
C ILE A 325 -19.23 -25.96 -30.26
N GLN A 326 -19.83 -27.14 -30.04
CA GLN A 326 -19.16 -28.43 -30.15
C GLN A 326 -18.44 -28.66 -31.49
N THR A 327 -19.01 -28.21 -32.61
CA THR A 327 -18.44 -28.42 -33.95
C THR A 327 -17.14 -27.65 -34.17
N ARG A 328 -16.95 -26.52 -33.47
CA ARG A 328 -15.77 -25.65 -33.60
C ARG A 328 -14.85 -25.72 -32.38
N GLN A 329 -15.31 -26.32 -31.28
CA GLN A 329 -14.62 -26.31 -29.99
C GLN A 329 -14.37 -24.89 -29.47
N GLU A 330 -15.32 -23.98 -29.70
CA GLU A 330 -15.23 -22.56 -29.37
C GLU A 330 -16.38 -22.16 -28.44
N PHE A 331 -16.11 -21.19 -27.57
CA PHE A 331 -17.13 -20.54 -26.76
C PHE A 331 -17.71 -19.35 -27.52
N LYS A 332 -19.04 -19.25 -27.51
CA LYS A 332 -19.78 -18.14 -28.12
C LYS A 332 -20.50 -17.36 -27.04
N GLU A 333 -20.08 -16.13 -26.83
CA GLU A 333 -20.72 -15.18 -25.94
C GLU A 333 -21.95 -14.54 -26.61
N THR A 334 -23.02 -14.40 -25.82
CA THR A 334 -24.18 -13.57 -26.15
C THR A 334 -24.18 -12.39 -25.19
N LYS A 335 -24.24 -11.17 -25.70
CA LYS A 335 -24.22 -9.95 -24.90
C LYS A 335 -25.62 -9.45 -24.57
N HIS A 336 -25.74 -8.68 -23.48
CA HIS A 336 -26.92 -7.87 -23.21
C HIS A 336 -27.07 -6.77 -24.26
N SER A 337 -28.32 -6.34 -24.51
CA SER A 337 -28.56 -5.20 -25.40
C SER A 337 -28.08 -3.90 -24.74
N ASP A 338 -27.63 -2.92 -25.52
CA ASP A 338 -27.21 -1.62 -25.02
C ASP A 338 -28.34 -0.88 -24.28
N LYS A 339 -29.60 -1.14 -24.65
CA LYS A 339 -30.75 -0.60 -23.91
C LYS A 339 -30.83 -1.20 -22.52
N THR A 340 -30.77 -2.54 -22.41
CA THR A 340 -30.83 -3.25 -21.13
C THR A 340 -29.72 -2.80 -20.20
N ARG A 341 -28.47 -2.71 -20.70
CA ARG A 341 -27.33 -2.27 -19.88
C ARG A 341 -27.52 -0.85 -19.34
N ARG A 342 -28.01 0.08 -20.16
CA ARG A 342 -28.31 1.45 -19.74
C ARG A 342 -29.42 1.53 -18.70
N ASP A 343 -30.51 0.78 -18.90
CA ASP A 343 -31.63 0.75 -17.94
C ASP A 343 -31.19 0.20 -16.58
N ILE A 344 -30.34 -0.84 -16.57
CA ILE A 344 -29.76 -1.43 -15.35
C ILE A 344 -28.79 -0.44 -14.69
N TYR A 345 -27.90 0.18 -15.47
CA TYR A 345 -26.96 1.19 -14.97
C TYR A 345 -27.68 2.35 -14.26
N ASP A 346 -28.63 2.98 -14.95
CA ASP A 346 -29.41 4.10 -14.43
C ASP A 346 -30.10 3.73 -13.11
N ARG A 347 -30.71 2.53 -13.04
CA ARG A 347 -31.37 2.04 -11.83
C ARG A 347 -30.38 1.76 -10.70
N ALA A 348 -29.24 1.15 -11.00
CA ALA A 348 -28.21 0.80 -10.02
C ALA A 348 -27.63 2.04 -9.33
N LEU A 349 -27.40 3.14 -10.06
CA LEU A 349 -26.90 4.38 -9.47
C LEU A 349 -27.84 4.96 -8.41
N TYR A 350 -29.15 4.98 -8.69
CA TYR A 350 -30.14 5.40 -7.69
C TYR A 350 -30.12 4.48 -6.46
N GLN A 351 -30.03 3.16 -6.68
CA GLN A 351 -29.97 2.20 -5.58
C GLN A 351 -28.73 2.39 -4.70
N LEU A 352 -27.55 2.58 -5.28
CA LEU A 352 -26.30 2.80 -4.56
C LEU A 352 -26.39 4.01 -3.63
N VAL A 353 -26.90 5.13 -4.15
CA VAL A 353 -27.01 6.39 -3.42
C VAL A 353 -28.03 6.29 -2.28
N LEU A 354 -29.21 5.73 -2.56
CA LEU A 354 -30.26 5.55 -1.56
C LEU A 354 -29.80 4.60 -0.45
N LYS A 355 -29.17 3.47 -0.81
CA LYS A 355 -28.63 2.51 0.14
C LYS A 355 -27.60 3.16 1.05
N PHE A 356 -26.63 3.88 0.48
CA PHE A 356 -25.55 4.47 1.25
C PHE A 356 -26.07 5.49 2.27
N ILE A 357 -26.97 6.38 1.86
CA ILE A 357 -27.59 7.34 2.77
C ILE A 357 -28.38 6.62 3.88
N HIS A 358 -29.14 5.58 3.53
CA HIS A 358 -29.88 4.81 4.52
C HIS A 358 -28.95 4.15 5.53
N ASP A 359 -27.92 3.43 5.08
CA ASP A 359 -26.96 2.78 5.98
C ASP A 359 -26.23 3.81 6.85
N LEU A 360 -25.92 5.00 6.31
CA LEU A 360 -25.32 6.10 7.06
C LEU A 360 -26.23 6.57 8.21
N TYR A 361 -27.51 6.82 7.93
CA TYR A 361 -28.45 7.23 8.99
C TYR A 361 -28.77 6.10 9.97
N ALA A 362 -28.94 4.87 9.48
CA ALA A 362 -29.29 3.72 10.31
C ALA A 362 -28.12 3.31 11.23
N SER A 363 -26.88 3.61 10.84
CA SER A 363 -25.68 3.34 11.65
C SER A 363 -25.30 4.50 12.57
N ASP A 364 -25.93 5.68 12.44
CA ASP A 364 -25.64 6.87 13.26
C ASP A 364 -26.21 6.76 14.69
N TYR A 365 -25.65 5.84 15.48
CA TYR A 365 -26.13 5.54 16.82
C TYR A 365 -26.06 6.72 17.80
N ALA A 366 -25.17 7.69 17.54
CA ALA A 366 -25.00 8.87 18.37
C ALA A 366 -25.85 10.07 17.90
N GLN A 367 -26.64 9.93 16.82
CA GLN A 367 -27.53 10.95 16.27
C GLN A 367 -26.82 12.29 15.99
N GLN A 368 -25.63 12.21 15.42
CA GLN A 368 -24.83 13.39 15.10
C GLN A 368 -25.12 13.93 13.71
N ILE A 369 -25.88 13.24 12.87
CA ILE A 369 -26.10 13.60 11.48
C ILE A 369 -27.56 14.03 11.30
N ARG A 370 -27.78 15.29 10.91
CA ARG A 370 -29.11 15.86 10.63
C ARG A 370 -29.42 16.03 9.16
N GLY A 371 -28.40 16.06 8.31
CA GLY A 371 -28.57 16.21 6.87
C GLY A 371 -27.39 15.64 6.11
N VAL A 372 -27.66 15.06 4.95
CA VAL A 372 -26.63 14.53 4.05
C VAL A 372 -26.89 15.04 2.65
N THR A 373 -25.86 15.56 2.00
CA THR A 373 -25.83 15.81 0.56
C THR A 373 -24.78 14.93 -0.08
N ILE A 374 -25.19 14.06 -1.01
CA ILE A 374 -24.29 13.24 -1.80
C ILE A 374 -24.31 13.66 -3.26
N ASN A 375 -23.13 13.89 -3.81
CA ASN A 375 -22.90 14.19 -5.22
C ASN A 375 -22.23 12.98 -5.86
N GLY A 376 -22.92 12.36 -6.81
CA GLY A 376 -22.41 11.24 -7.57
C GLY A 376 -21.58 11.70 -8.75
N VAL A 377 -20.28 11.43 -8.71
CA VAL A 377 -19.31 11.80 -9.73
C VAL A 377 -18.87 10.56 -10.49
N VAL A 378 -18.78 10.64 -11.81
CA VAL A 378 -18.16 9.60 -12.65
C VAL A 378 -16.94 10.21 -13.34
N SER A 379 -15.80 9.52 -13.22
CA SER A 379 -14.58 9.89 -13.92
C SER A 379 -14.52 9.16 -15.26
N GLU A 380 -14.49 9.88 -16.37
CA GLU A 380 -14.33 9.29 -17.70
C GLU A 380 -13.32 10.08 -18.54
N THR A 381 -12.63 9.38 -19.45
CA THR A 381 -11.82 10.04 -20.48
C THR A 381 -12.73 10.68 -21.52
N ASN A 382 -12.75 12.01 -21.57
CA ASN A 382 -13.50 12.76 -22.56
C ASN A 382 -12.96 12.43 -23.98
N PRO A 383 -13.77 11.85 -24.89
CA PRO A 383 -13.30 11.45 -26.23
C PRO A 383 -12.83 12.62 -27.11
N ALA A 384 -13.33 13.83 -26.85
CA ALA A 384 -12.96 15.02 -27.62
C ALA A 384 -11.63 15.64 -27.16
N THR A 385 -11.29 15.52 -25.88
CA THR A 385 -10.07 16.13 -25.30
C THR A 385 -8.98 15.13 -24.94
N GLY A 386 -9.33 13.83 -24.84
CA GLY A 386 -8.46 12.76 -24.36
C GLY A 386 -8.09 12.86 -22.87
N LYS A 387 -8.70 13.79 -22.12
CA LYS A 387 -8.42 14.02 -20.70
C LYS A 387 -9.47 13.34 -19.83
N VAL A 388 -9.05 12.85 -18.66
CA VAL A 388 -9.98 12.36 -17.64
C VAL A 388 -10.69 13.56 -17.00
N GLU A 389 -12.02 13.54 -17.02
CA GLU A 389 -12.89 14.57 -16.48
C GLU A 389 -13.84 13.95 -15.45
N ASP A 390 -14.01 14.63 -14.32
CA ASP A 390 -14.91 14.23 -13.23
C ASP A 390 -16.26 14.92 -13.43
N ASN A 391 -17.28 14.16 -13.83
CA ASN A 391 -18.62 14.66 -14.10
C ASN A 391 -19.57 14.32 -12.96
N CYS A 392 -20.13 15.32 -12.29
CA CYS A 392 -21.25 15.11 -11.38
C CYS A 392 -22.50 14.78 -12.21
N ILE A 393 -23.09 13.61 -12.02
CA ILE A 393 -24.23 13.12 -12.81
C ILE A 393 -25.53 13.02 -12.00
N LEU A 394 -25.42 13.02 -10.67
CA LEU A 394 -26.55 13.07 -9.75
C LEU A 394 -26.17 13.76 -8.43
N SER A 395 -27.17 14.30 -7.75
CA SER A 395 -27.03 14.94 -6.45
C SER A 395 -28.31 14.74 -5.65
N LEU A 396 -28.19 14.40 -4.37
CA LEU A 396 -29.32 14.17 -3.47
C LEU A 396 -29.03 14.75 -2.09
N THR A 397 -29.98 15.52 -1.56
CA THR A 397 -29.94 16.07 -0.21
C THR A 397 -31.12 15.57 0.59
N THR A 398 -30.88 14.99 1.76
CA THR A 398 -31.90 14.36 2.62
C THR A 398 -31.68 14.66 4.09
N THR A 399 -32.71 14.37 4.91
CA THR A 399 -32.65 14.30 6.38
C THR A 399 -33.00 12.88 6.87
N PRO A 400 -32.66 12.50 8.11
CA PRO A 400 -32.93 11.16 8.64
C PRO A 400 -34.41 10.75 8.57
N ASP A 401 -35.31 11.66 8.93
CA ASP A 401 -36.78 11.46 8.93
C ASP A 401 -37.34 11.18 7.54
N GLN A 402 -36.71 11.71 6.49
CA GLN A 402 -37.15 11.46 5.12
C GLN A 402 -36.77 10.08 4.61
N VAL A 403 -35.74 9.45 5.16
CA VAL A 403 -35.14 8.21 4.60
C VAL A 403 -35.44 7.00 5.45
N LEU A 404 -35.31 7.10 6.79
CA LEU A 404 -35.46 5.95 7.69
C LEU A 404 -36.90 5.41 7.75
N ASP A 405 -37.89 6.24 7.40
CA ASP A 405 -39.30 5.83 7.31
C ASP A 405 -39.65 5.11 5.99
N ILE A 406 -38.71 5.06 5.03
CA ILE A 406 -38.93 4.44 3.71
C ILE A 406 -38.49 2.96 3.74
N GLU A 407 -39.40 2.06 3.36
CA GLU A 407 -39.07 0.65 3.12
C GLU A 407 -38.36 0.47 1.77
N LEU A 408 -37.04 0.73 1.74
CA LEU A 408 -36.23 0.77 0.51
C LEU A 408 -36.20 -0.53 -0.31
N THR A 409 -36.48 -1.69 0.30
CA THR A 409 -36.54 -2.98 -0.42
C THR A 409 -37.70 -3.06 -1.39
N ASN A 410 -38.77 -2.27 -1.17
CA ASN A 410 -40.02 -2.32 -1.92
C ASN A 410 -40.28 -1.08 -2.80
N VAL A 411 -39.32 -0.16 -2.94
CA VAL A 411 -39.48 1.05 -3.74
C VAL A 411 -38.99 0.90 -5.18
N ASP A 412 -39.58 1.67 -6.10
CA ASP A 412 -38.91 1.99 -7.36
C ASP A 412 -37.79 3.02 -7.08
N PRO A 413 -36.50 2.69 -7.32
CA PRO A 413 -35.38 3.53 -6.91
C PRO A 413 -35.43 4.94 -7.53
N LYS A 414 -35.85 5.03 -8.80
CA LYS A 414 -35.91 6.30 -9.54
C LYS A 414 -37.04 7.19 -9.03
N ALA A 415 -38.22 6.61 -8.77
CA ALA A 415 -39.34 7.33 -8.18
C ALA A 415 -39.03 7.79 -6.76
N CYS A 416 -38.40 6.93 -5.94
CA CYS A 416 -37.96 7.27 -4.59
C CYS A 416 -36.95 8.43 -4.60
N PHE A 417 -35.91 8.34 -5.43
CA PHE A 417 -34.91 9.41 -5.60
C PHE A 417 -35.56 10.76 -5.99
N ARG A 418 -36.55 10.73 -6.90
CA ARG A 418 -37.30 11.94 -7.30
C ARG A 418 -38.23 12.45 -6.20
N ALA A 419 -38.85 11.57 -5.42
CA ALA A 419 -39.70 11.95 -4.30
C ALA A 419 -38.89 12.72 -3.24
N LEU A 420 -37.64 12.26 -3.00
CA LEU A 420 -36.64 12.92 -2.16
C LEU A 420 -35.99 14.16 -2.82
N LYS A 421 -36.53 14.63 -3.95
CA LYS A 421 -36.07 15.83 -4.68
C LYS A 421 -34.63 15.75 -5.20
N GLY A 422 -34.11 14.54 -5.42
CA GLY A 422 -32.81 14.35 -6.06
C GLY A 422 -32.79 14.89 -7.49
N VAL A 423 -31.63 15.44 -7.88
CA VAL A 423 -31.34 15.94 -9.22
C VAL A 423 -30.43 14.92 -9.91
N ALA A 424 -30.78 14.51 -11.11
CA ALA A 424 -29.99 13.57 -11.90
C ALA A 424 -30.00 14.00 -13.37
N SER A 425 -28.96 13.62 -14.10
CA SER A 425 -28.88 13.82 -15.54
C SER A 425 -30.10 13.21 -16.24
N SER A 426 -30.58 13.84 -17.31
CA SER A 426 -31.69 13.31 -18.12
C SER A 426 -31.31 12.00 -18.81
N ASN A 427 -30.01 11.74 -18.97
CA ASN A 427 -29.45 10.49 -19.45
C ASN A 427 -28.15 10.20 -18.68
N LEU A 428 -28.25 9.41 -17.60
CA LEU A 428 -27.12 9.07 -16.74
C LEU A 428 -26.05 8.29 -17.52
N SER A 429 -26.47 7.41 -18.42
CA SER A 429 -25.56 6.65 -19.29
C SER A 429 -24.77 7.52 -20.29
N ALA A 430 -25.23 8.75 -20.58
CA ALA A 430 -24.49 9.71 -21.40
C ALA A 430 -23.64 10.68 -20.57
N LEU A 431 -23.64 10.54 -19.24
CA LEU A 431 -22.82 11.28 -18.29
C LEU A 431 -22.92 12.80 -18.43
N ALA A 432 -24.06 13.32 -18.90
CA ALA A 432 -24.23 14.76 -19.05
C ALA A 432 -24.21 15.41 -17.65
N PRO A 433 -23.31 16.39 -17.41
CA PRO A 433 -23.07 16.91 -16.07
C PRO A 433 -24.27 17.68 -15.54
N VAL A 434 -24.56 17.51 -14.25
CA VAL A 434 -25.52 18.31 -13.49
C VAL A 434 -24.79 19.21 -12.50
N VAL A 435 -25.38 20.36 -12.19
CA VAL A 435 -24.85 21.23 -11.14
C VAL A 435 -25.18 20.58 -9.78
N PRO A 436 -24.18 20.33 -8.91
CA PRO A 436 -24.44 19.81 -7.56
C PRO A 436 -25.37 20.73 -6.77
N ILE A 437 -26.27 20.16 -5.96
CA ILE A 437 -27.19 20.93 -5.10
C ILE A 437 -26.38 21.73 -4.07
N VAL A 438 -25.36 21.10 -3.48
CA VAL A 438 -24.35 21.72 -2.63
C VAL A 438 -22.99 21.26 -3.12
N ARG A 439 -22.06 22.20 -3.32
CA ARG A 439 -20.68 21.86 -3.73
C ARG A 439 -19.83 21.66 -2.48
N LEU A 440 -19.05 20.58 -2.46
CA LEU A 440 -17.90 20.47 -1.57
C LEU A 440 -16.92 21.60 -1.86
N ALA A 441 -16.43 22.26 -0.82
CA ALA A 441 -15.46 23.33 -0.93
C ALA A 441 -14.06 22.73 -1.18
N LYS A 442 -13.86 22.09 -2.34
CA LYS A 442 -12.59 21.50 -2.80
C LYS A 442 -11.44 22.52 -3.01
N ASP A 443 -11.61 23.76 -2.56
CA ASP A 443 -10.62 24.83 -2.63
C ASP A 443 -9.81 24.97 -1.31
N ASP A 444 -9.95 24.06 -0.32
CA ASP A 444 -9.00 23.97 0.81
C ASP A 444 -7.66 23.42 0.32
N LYS A 445 -6.64 24.30 0.29
CA LYS A 445 -5.27 24.09 -0.21
C LYS A 445 -4.43 23.06 0.56
N ARG A 446 -5.02 22.05 1.20
CA ARG A 446 -4.28 21.02 1.95
C ARG A 446 -4.09 19.70 1.23
N PHE A 447 -4.69 19.51 0.04
CA PHE A 447 -4.50 18.30 -0.76
C PHE A 447 -4.06 18.61 -2.19
N ILE A 448 -2.86 19.16 -2.31
CA ILE A 448 -2.02 18.93 -3.49
C ILE A 448 -1.17 17.69 -3.18
N LYS A 449 -1.19 16.71 -4.10
CA LYS A 449 -0.30 15.54 -4.08
C LYS A 449 1.12 15.97 -3.71
N GLY A 450 1.71 15.25 -2.76
CA GLY A 450 2.99 15.61 -2.17
C GLY A 450 4.09 15.79 -3.21
N GLU A 451 4.58 17.02 -3.33
CA GLU A 451 5.94 17.36 -3.72
C GLU A 451 6.33 18.68 -3.03
N ALA A 452 7.17 18.53 -2.00
CA ALA A 452 8.27 19.40 -1.59
C ALA A 452 8.06 20.92 -1.33
N ILE A 453 8.26 21.26 -0.04
CA ILE A 453 9.10 22.36 0.48
C ILE A 453 8.48 23.78 0.50
N GLY A 454 8.36 24.28 1.73
CA GLY A 454 8.94 25.57 2.11
C GLY A 454 8.02 26.79 2.03
N GLU A 455 7.73 27.32 3.22
CA GLU A 455 7.54 28.75 3.53
C GLU A 455 7.39 29.72 2.36
N ARG A 456 6.24 30.42 2.31
CA ARG A 456 6.14 31.87 2.07
C ARG A 456 4.71 32.34 2.34
N LEU A 457 4.48 32.77 3.58
CA LEU A 457 3.43 33.71 3.92
C LEU A 457 3.87 35.13 3.47
N ASP A 458 2.89 35.97 3.13
CA ASP A 458 2.94 37.45 3.18
C ASP A 458 3.30 38.26 1.93
N ASP A 459 2.52 38.16 0.84
CA ASP A 459 2.45 39.28 -0.16
C ASP A 459 1.17 39.33 -1.03
N THR A 460 0.16 38.48 -0.79
CA THR A 460 -1.09 38.54 -1.57
C THR A 460 -2.11 39.49 -0.93
N PRO A 461 -2.75 40.39 -1.71
CA PRO A 461 -3.71 41.35 -1.19
C PRO A 461 -4.99 40.67 -0.70
N ASN A 462 -5.48 41.07 0.48
CA ASN A 462 -6.71 40.55 1.08
C ASN A 462 -7.94 41.33 0.58
N ILE A 463 -8.84 40.66 -0.13
CA ILE A 463 -10.05 41.29 -0.68
C ILE A 463 -11.09 41.66 0.38
N ALA A 464 -10.98 41.13 1.59
CA ALA A 464 -11.82 41.54 2.70
C ALA A 464 -11.35 42.88 3.33
N THR A 465 -10.17 43.38 2.97
CA THR A 465 -9.57 44.60 3.54
C THR A 465 -9.40 45.75 2.54
N MET A 466 -9.65 45.53 1.25
CA MET A 466 -9.67 46.60 0.23
C MET A 466 -10.86 47.53 0.43
N ASP A 467 -10.82 48.74 -0.14
CA ASP A 467 -11.94 49.69 -0.06
C ASP A 467 -13.23 49.13 -0.70
N TRP A 468 -14.39 49.62 -0.27
CA TRP A 468 -15.67 49.09 -0.74
C TRP A 468 -15.92 49.47 -2.21
N GLU A 469 -15.44 50.65 -2.64
CA GLU A 469 -15.46 51.05 -4.06
C GLU A 469 -14.55 50.12 -4.87
N ASP A 470 -13.32 49.87 -4.40
CA ASP A 470 -12.37 48.95 -5.06
C ASP A 470 -12.92 47.54 -5.22
N PHE A 471 -13.66 47.06 -4.21
CA PHE A 471 -14.32 45.76 -4.26
C PHE A 471 -15.43 45.70 -5.34
N GLU A 472 -16.28 46.72 -5.42
CA GLU A 472 -17.30 46.83 -6.48
C GLU A 472 -16.66 46.93 -7.88
N HIS A 473 -15.55 47.66 -7.98
CA HIS A 473 -14.74 47.75 -9.21
C HIS A 473 -14.16 46.39 -9.61
N LEU A 474 -13.62 45.62 -8.66
CA LEU A 474 -13.06 44.29 -8.90
C LEU A 474 -14.14 43.30 -9.36
N VAL A 475 -15.28 43.27 -8.68
CA VAL A 475 -16.40 42.39 -9.08
C VAL A 475 -16.88 42.76 -10.48
N ARG A 476 -17.00 44.05 -10.80
CA ARG A 476 -17.38 44.50 -12.14
C ARG A 476 -16.38 44.03 -13.21
N GLU A 477 -15.08 44.25 -13.01
CA GLU A 477 -14.05 43.82 -13.98
C GLU A 477 -14.04 42.30 -14.16
N LEU A 478 -14.21 41.54 -13.08
CA LEU A 478 -14.29 40.09 -13.11
C LEU A 478 -15.45 39.60 -13.98
N PHE A 479 -16.65 40.17 -13.78
CA PHE A 479 -17.83 39.79 -14.54
C PHE A 479 -17.76 40.28 -15.98
N GLU A 480 -17.12 41.42 -16.24
CA GLU A 480 -16.85 41.86 -17.61
C GLU A 480 -15.99 40.84 -18.37
N ARG A 481 -14.93 40.32 -17.75
CA ARG A 481 -14.08 39.28 -18.35
C ARG A 481 -14.78 37.93 -18.51
N GLU A 482 -15.55 37.52 -17.51
CA GLU A 482 -16.28 36.24 -17.53
C GLU A 482 -17.31 36.21 -18.67
N PHE A 483 -18.03 37.30 -18.91
CA PHE A 483 -19.09 37.36 -19.92
C PHE A 483 -18.60 37.81 -21.31
N SER A 484 -17.48 38.54 -21.40
CA SER A 484 -16.87 38.91 -22.69
C SER A 484 -16.32 37.69 -23.45
N ALA A 485 -15.96 36.60 -22.75
CA ALA A 485 -15.48 35.36 -23.37
C ALA A 485 -16.56 34.64 -24.21
N ASN A 486 -17.84 34.94 -23.99
CA ASN A 486 -18.98 34.25 -24.62
C ASN A 486 -19.76 35.13 -25.62
N GLY A 487 -19.23 36.30 -26.00
CA GLY A 487 -19.89 37.20 -26.95
C GLY A 487 -21.02 38.06 -26.36
N SER A 488 -21.12 38.17 -25.04
CA SER A 488 -22.12 39.00 -24.35
C SER A 488 -21.77 40.48 -24.34
N GLU A 489 -22.76 41.37 -24.44
CA GLU A 489 -22.57 42.83 -24.34
C GLU A 489 -22.71 43.26 -22.88
N VAL A 490 -21.58 43.56 -22.22
CA VAL A 490 -21.56 44.07 -20.85
C VAL A 490 -21.75 45.59 -20.88
N LYS A 491 -22.90 46.09 -20.40
CA LYS A 491 -23.16 47.53 -20.30
C LYS A 491 -22.93 48.01 -18.88
N ILE A 492 -21.82 48.72 -18.68
CA ILE A 492 -21.51 49.37 -17.41
C ILE A 492 -22.47 50.55 -17.21
N THR A 493 -23.50 50.37 -16.40
CA THR A 493 -24.33 51.49 -15.92
C THR A 493 -23.68 52.09 -14.68
N ARG A 494 -23.38 53.39 -14.70
CA ARG A 494 -23.03 54.13 -13.47
C ARG A 494 -24.20 54.02 -12.50
N ALA A 495 -23.89 53.64 -11.26
CA ALA A 495 -24.77 53.56 -10.11
C ALA A 495 -25.94 54.57 -10.20
N SER A 496 -27.14 54.06 -10.45
CA SER A 496 -28.33 54.79 -10.06
C SER A 496 -28.38 54.73 -8.53
N ARG A 497 -28.30 55.90 -7.89
CA ARG A 497 -28.34 56.04 -6.42
C ARG A 497 -29.60 55.45 -5.77
N ASP A 498 -30.58 55.02 -6.57
CA ASP A 498 -31.90 54.63 -6.08
C ASP A 498 -32.19 53.12 -6.10
N ALA A 499 -31.30 52.24 -6.61
CA ALA A 499 -31.61 50.81 -6.74
C ALA A 499 -30.52 49.80 -6.29
N GLY A 500 -29.34 50.28 -5.87
CA GLY A 500 -28.28 49.43 -5.31
C GLY A 500 -27.70 48.38 -6.28
N VAL A 501 -27.64 48.70 -7.57
CA VAL A 501 -27.08 47.83 -8.64
C VAL A 501 -25.65 48.24 -8.98
N ASP A 502 -24.73 47.29 -8.99
CA ASP A 502 -23.30 47.54 -9.23
C ASP A 502 -22.88 47.21 -10.67
N ALA A 503 -23.54 46.26 -11.32
CA ALA A 503 -23.39 45.99 -12.76
C ALA A 503 -24.66 45.39 -13.40
N VAL A 504 -24.82 45.62 -14.71
CA VAL A 504 -25.85 44.99 -15.53
C VAL A 504 -25.19 44.32 -16.73
N VAL A 505 -25.52 43.05 -16.96
CA VAL A 505 -24.99 42.25 -18.07
C VAL A 505 -26.15 41.85 -18.98
N PHE A 506 -25.95 41.94 -20.30
CA PHE A 506 -26.89 41.40 -21.28
C PHE A 506 -26.28 40.17 -21.96
N ASP A 507 -26.84 39.01 -21.64
CA ASP A 507 -26.44 37.75 -22.28
C ASP A 507 -27.30 37.51 -23.54
N PRO A 508 -26.69 37.42 -24.75
CA PRO A 508 -27.42 37.27 -26.01
C PRO A 508 -27.97 35.85 -26.25
N ASP A 509 -27.71 34.88 -25.35
CA ASP A 509 -28.24 33.53 -25.48
C ASP A 509 -29.80 33.54 -25.49
N PRO A 510 -30.45 33.02 -26.56
CA PRO A 510 -31.90 33.11 -26.72
C PRO A 510 -32.71 32.17 -25.81
N ILE A 511 -32.05 31.22 -25.12
CA ILE A 511 -32.69 30.19 -24.28
C ILE A 511 -32.39 30.43 -22.79
N ARG A 512 -31.16 30.84 -22.47
CA ARG A 512 -30.65 31.02 -21.10
C ARG A 512 -30.25 32.47 -20.78
N GLY A 513 -30.13 33.31 -21.79
CA GLY A 513 -29.65 34.69 -21.66
C GLY A 513 -30.75 35.68 -21.24
N GLY A 514 -30.44 36.97 -21.38
CA GLY A 514 -31.29 38.07 -20.93
C GLY A 514 -30.55 39.07 -20.05
N LYS A 515 -31.31 39.96 -19.39
CA LYS A 515 -30.76 41.00 -18.52
C LYS A 515 -30.41 40.40 -17.16
N ILE A 516 -29.16 40.55 -16.74
CA ILE A 516 -28.65 40.07 -15.45
C ILE A 516 -28.24 41.28 -14.61
N VAL A 517 -28.71 41.33 -13.36
CA VAL A 517 -28.36 42.38 -12.39
C VAL A 517 -27.37 41.81 -11.38
N ILE A 518 -26.31 42.56 -11.09
CA ILE A 518 -25.26 42.15 -10.17
C ILE A 518 -25.15 43.17 -9.06
N GLN A 519 -25.10 42.69 -7.82
CA GLN A 519 -24.86 43.47 -6.63
C GLN A 519 -23.73 42.84 -5.82
N ALA A 520 -22.81 43.65 -5.31
CA ALA A 520 -21.65 43.28 -4.52
C ALA A 520 -21.77 43.88 -3.12
N LYS A 521 -21.57 43.05 -2.09
CA LYS A 521 -21.61 43.44 -0.67
C LYS A 521 -20.35 42.98 0.03
N ARG A 522 -19.44 43.91 0.34
CA ARG A 522 -18.22 43.62 1.11
C ARG A 522 -18.53 43.48 2.60
N TYR A 523 -19.01 42.33 3.04
CA TYR A 523 -19.32 42.05 4.44
C TYR A 523 -18.25 41.18 5.12
N THR A 524 -18.11 41.37 6.42
CA THR A 524 -17.27 40.51 7.29
C THR A 524 -18.10 39.58 8.17
N HIS A 525 -19.42 39.74 8.18
CA HIS A 525 -20.37 38.88 8.88
C HIS A 525 -21.30 38.23 7.86
N THR A 526 -21.96 37.15 8.29
CA THR A 526 -22.95 36.45 7.49
C THR A 526 -23.99 37.42 6.95
N VAL A 527 -24.27 37.34 5.65
CA VAL A 527 -25.21 38.22 4.96
C VAL A 527 -26.64 37.83 5.35
N ASP A 528 -27.39 38.82 5.84
CA ASP A 528 -28.79 38.66 6.22
C ASP A 528 -29.72 38.47 5.01
N VAL A 529 -30.87 37.84 5.26
CA VAL A 529 -31.92 37.61 4.26
C VAL A 529 -32.49 38.92 3.67
N SER A 530 -32.37 40.05 4.38
CA SER A 530 -32.78 41.37 3.89
C SER A 530 -32.07 41.74 2.59
N ALA A 531 -30.74 41.57 2.52
CA ALA A 531 -29.97 41.89 1.32
C ALA A 531 -30.39 41.05 0.10
N VAL A 532 -30.78 39.79 0.32
CA VAL A 532 -31.29 38.91 -0.76
C VAL A 532 -32.69 39.31 -1.21
N ARG A 533 -33.55 39.74 -0.26
CA ARG A 533 -34.89 40.28 -0.57
C ARG A 533 -34.80 41.57 -1.35
N ASP A 534 -33.88 42.45 -0.99
CA ASP A 534 -33.64 43.71 -1.68
C ASP A 534 -33.21 43.46 -3.13
N LEU A 535 -32.25 42.55 -3.35
CA LEU A 535 -31.85 42.15 -4.70
C LEU A 535 -33.02 41.57 -5.51
N TYR A 536 -33.89 40.77 -4.90
CA TYR A 536 -35.08 40.27 -5.60
C TYR A 536 -36.00 41.39 -6.06
N GLY A 537 -36.23 42.39 -5.19
CA GLY A 537 -36.98 43.60 -5.55
C GLY A 537 -36.34 44.32 -6.74
N THR A 538 -35.01 44.43 -6.74
CA THR A 538 -34.25 45.02 -7.85
C THR A 538 -34.39 44.22 -9.15
N VAL A 539 -34.31 42.88 -9.10
CA VAL A 539 -34.50 42.02 -10.29
C VAL A 539 -35.87 42.22 -10.91
N VAL A 540 -36.93 42.30 -10.08
CA VAL A 540 -38.29 42.53 -10.55
C VAL A 540 -38.45 43.94 -11.12
N ASN A 541 -37.93 44.97 -10.43
CA ASN A 541 -38.01 46.36 -10.86
C ASN A 541 -37.24 46.64 -12.16
N GLU A 542 -36.07 46.02 -12.31
CA GLU A 542 -35.21 46.14 -13.48
C GLU A 542 -35.69 45.26 -14.66
N GLY A 543 -36.66 44.38 -14.46
CA GLY A 543 -37.10 43.39 -15.46
C GLY A 543 -35.99 42.40 -15.83
N ALA A 544 -35.13 42.07 -14.87
CA ALA A 544 -33.99 41.18 -15.09
C ALA A 544 -34.41 39.70 -15.02
N ASN A 545 -33.77 38.87 -15.85
CA ASN A 545 -33.97 37.43 -15.89
C ASN A 545 -33.23 36.73 -14.74
N THR A 546 -32.18 37.34 -14.19
CA THR A 546 -31.40 36.79 -13.07
C THR A 546 -30.74 37.92 -12.27
N GLY A 547 -30.75 37.79 -10.94
CA GLY A 547 -29.94 38.59 -10.02
C GLY A 547 -28.76 37.79 -9.49
N ILE A 548 -27.61 38.43 -9.32
CA ILE A 548 -26.41 37.84 -8.71
C ILE A 548 -26.01 38.72 -7.51
N LEU A 549 -26.01 38.14 -6.32
CA LEU A 549 -25.45 38.78 -5.13
C LEU A 549 -24.06 38.21 -4.89
N VAL A 550 -23.06 39.07 -4.78
CA VAL A 550 -21.66 38.72 -4.52
C VAL A 550 -21.28 39.24 -3.14
N THR A 551 -20.63 38.43 -2.32
CA THR A 551 -20.16 38.86 -1.00
C THR A 551 -18.75 38.37 -0.72
N THR A 552 -18.04 39.06 0.18
CA THR A 552 -16.79 38.55 0.78
C THR A 552 -17.03 37.57 1.93
N SER A 553 -18.27 37.43 2.42
CA SER A 553 -18.62 36.55 3.54
C SER A 553 -19.49 35.37 3.10
N GLU A 554 -20.22 34.78 4.04
CA GLU A 554 -21.17 33.68 3.80
C GLU A 554 -22.61 34.18 3.86
N TYR A 555 -23.56 33.42 3.33
CA TYR A 555 -25.00 33.69 3.47
C TYR A 555 -25.61 32.82 4.57
N GLY A 556 -26.61 33.34 5.29
CA GLY A 556 -27.36 32.56 6.27
C GLY A 556 -28.32 31.55 5.62
N PRO A 557 -28.79 30.54 6.36
CA PRO A 557 -29.78 29.57 5.87
C PRO A 557 -31.07 30.23 5.32
N ASP A 558 -31.53 31.31 5.96
CA ASP A 558 -32.71 32.06 5.51
C ASP A 558 -32.50 32.75 4.17
N ALA A 559 -31.27 33.19 3.87
CA ALA A 559 -30.89 33.79 2.60
C ALA A 559 -30.95 32.75 1.46
N TYR A 560 -30.41 31.55 1.69
CA TYR A 560 -30.52 30.43 0.73
C TYR A 560 -31.96 29.96 0.54
N ASN A 561 -32.72 29.80 1.63
CA ASN A 561 -34.14 29.45 1.59
C ASN A 561 -34.96 30.47 0.83
N PHE A 562 -34.67 31.76 0.98
CA PHE A 562 -35.36 32.80 0.22
C PHE A 562 -34.95 32.82 -1.25
N ALA A 563 -33.67 32.61 -1.59
CA ALA A 563 -33.20 32.55 -2.97
C ALA A 563 -33.74 31.33 -3.73
N LYS A 564 -34.09 30.25 -3.02
CA LYS A 564 -34.71 29.05 -3.58
C LYS A 564 -35.96 29.41 -4.39
N ASP A 565 -36.04 28.85 -5.60
CA ASP A 565 -37.11 29.05 -6.59
C ASP A 565 -37.25 30.48 -7.14
N LYS A 566 -36.27 31.35 -6.89
CA LYS A 566 -36.21 32.70 -7.46
C LYS A 566 -35.06 32.78 -8.48
N PRO A 567 -35.13 33.71 -9.44
CA PRO A 567 -34.04 34.00 -10.38
C PRO A 567 -32.89 34.72 -9.67
N LEU A 568 -32.35 34.14 -8.61
CA LEU A 568 -31.27 34.69 -7.79
C LEU A 568 -30.13 33.69 -7.68
N LYS A 569 -28.90 34.19 -7.82
CA LYS A 569 -27.66 33.46 -7.58
C LYS A 569 -26.90 34.14 -6.46
N LEU A 570 -26.48 33.37 -5.47
CA LEU A 570 -25.69 33.84 -4.33
C LEU A 570 -24.25 33.36 -4.53
N LEU A 571 -23.29 34.29 -4.51
CA LEU A 571 -21.87 34.02 -4.67
C LEU A 571 -21.13 34.46 -3.41
N THR A 572 -20.62 33.48 -2.67
CA THR A 572 -19.88 33.71 -1.42
C THR A 572 -18.45 34.17 -1.69
N GLY A 573 -17.73 34.52 -0.62
CA GLY A 573 -16.32 34.86 -0.73
C GLY A 573 -15.48 33.73 -1.34
N GLY A 574 -15.82 32.47 -1.06
CA GLY A 574 -15.20 31.31 -1.69
C GLY A 574 -15.47 31.24 -3.20
N ASN A 575 -16.71 31.46 -3.63
CA ASN A 575 -17.05 31.50 -5.06
C ASN A 575 -16.32 32.63 -5.80
N LEU A 576 -16.21 33.80 -5.16
CA LEU A 576 -15.52 34.95 -5.72
C LEU A 576 -14.01 34.71 -5.90
N LEU A 577 -13.36 34.09 -4.91
CA LEU A 577 -11.94 33.70 -5.02
C LEU A 577 -11.69 32.73 -6.18
N SER A 578 -12.58 31.75 -6.37
CA SER A 578 -12.49 30.78 -7.46
C SER A 578 -12.59 31.47 -8.84
N LEU A 579 -13.54 32.38 -9.01
CA LEU A 579 -13.69 33.17 -10.22
C LEU A 579 -12.49 34.08 -10.48
N LEU A 580 -11.97 34.75 -9.45
CA LEU A 580 -10.77 35.59 -9.55
C LEU A 580 -9.53 34.76 -9.96
N GLY A 581 -9.37 33.57 -9.38
CA GLY A 581 -8.30 32.64 -9.75
C GLY A 581 -8.35 32.19 -11.20
N LYS A 582 -9.55 31.89 -11.72
CA LYS A 582 -9.78 31.53 -13.14
C LYS A 582 -9.28 32.62 -14.11
N HIS A 583 -9.38 33.89 -13.71
CA HIS A 583 -8.93 35.05 -14.50
C HIS A 583 -7.52 35.52 -14.16
N GLY A 584 -6.75 34.74 -13.39
CA GLY A 584 -5.33 34.99 -13.10
C GLY A 584 -5.07 35.98 -11.96
N TYR A 585 -6.08 36.34 -11.16
CA TYR A 585 -5.90 37.21 -10.00
C TYR A 585 -5.38 36.42 -8.80
N MET A 586 -4.21 36.81 -8.28
CA MET A 586 -3.63 36.24 -7.06
C MET A 586 -4.07 37.05 -5.84
N VAL A 587 -5.20 36.67 -5.25
CA VAL A 587 -5.79 37.35 -4.08
C VAL A 587 -6.05 36.37 -2.93
N ARG A 588 -6.17 36.87 -1.71
CA ARG A 588 -6.56 36.08 -0.52
C ARG A 588 -7.82 36.64 0.12
N LEU A 589 -8.54 35.81 0.87
CA LEU A 589 -9.70 36.21 1.66
C LEU A 589 -9.47 35.77 3.11
N ASP A 590 -9.19 36.73 3.99
CA ASP A 590 -9.12 36.48 5.44
C ASP A 590 -10.09 37.42 6.17
N ILE A 591 -11.26 36.88 6.51
CA ILE A 591 -12.30 37.57 7.26
C ILE A 591 -11.89 37.81 8.71
N LYS A 592 -11.06 36.94 9.31
CA LYS A 592 -10.59 37.09 10.71
C LYS A 592 -9.58 38.23 10.82
N GLU A 593 -8.69 38.37 9.86
CA GLU A 593 -7.78 39.51 9.73
C GLU A 593 -8.56 40.80 9.45
N ALA A 594 -9.52 40.79 8.52
CA ALA A 594 -10.37 41.96 8.25
C ALA A 594 -11.14 42.42 9.49
N LYS A 595 -11.72 41.49 10.28
CA LYS A 595 -12.36 41.79 11.57
C LYS A 595 -11.38 42.38 12.59
N ARG A 596 -10.12 41.95 12.59
CA ARG A 596 -9.08 42.43 13.50
C ARG A 596 -8.68 43.86 13.15
N LEU A 597 -8.42 44.14 11.87
CA LEU A 597 -8.09 45.46 11.37
C LEU A 597 -9.25 46.45 11.54
N LEU A 598 -10.49 46.04 11.29
CA LEU A 598 -11.68 46.87 11.55
C LEU A 598 -11.88 47.18 13.04
N LYS A 599 -11.53 46.25 13.95
CA LYS A 599 -11.53 46.51 15.40
C LYS A 599 -10.39 47.43 15.82
N GLU A 600 -9.22 47.33 15.20
CA GLU A 600 -8.06 48.19 15.47
C GLU A 600 -8.29 49.63 14.98
N ASP A 601 -8.88 49.83 13.80
CA ASP A 601 -9.26 51.15 13.29
C ASP A 601 -10.42 51.78 14.10
N GLY A 602 -11.40 50.97 14.54
CA GLY A 602 -12.42 51.42 15.49
C GLY A 602 -11.85 51.84 16.85
N SER A 603 -10.77 51.18 17.30
CA SER A 603 -10.07 51.52 18.56
C SER A 603 -9.19 52.78 18.46
N LYS A 604 -8.65 53.06 17.27
CA LYS A 604 -7.94 54.32 16.99
C LYS A 604 -8.91 55.50 16.87
N ALA A 605 -10.08 55.32 16.25
CA ALA A 605 -11.14 56.34 16.24
C ALA A 605 -11.66 56.68 17.65
N GLY A 606 -11.76 55.68 18.55
CA GLY A 606 -12.12 55.87 19.96
C GLY A 606 -11.03 56.52 20.84
N ARG A 607 -9.76 56.52 20.40
CA ARG A 607 -8.64 57.19 21.10
C ARG A 607 -8.39 58.62 20.65
N PHE A 608 -8.89 59.03 19.48
CA PHE A 608 -8.82 60.42 19.03
C PHE A 608 -9.97 61.31 19.55
N SER A 609 -11.10 60.73 20.01
CA SER A 609 -12.20 61.52 20.59
C SER A 609 -12.01 61.91 22.07
N SER A 610 -11.02 61.33 22.75
CA SER A 610 -10.75 61.55 24.18
C SER A 610 -9.57 62.49 24.47
N VAL A 611 -8.90 63.03 23.44
CA VAL A 611 -7.78 63.99 23.58
C VAL A 611 -8.15 65.42 23.12
N GLN A 612 -9.27 65.64 22.42
CA GLN A 612 -9.70 66.99 21.99
C GLN A 612 -10.67 67.73 22.93
N LYS A 613 -10.95 67.22 24.13
CA LYS A 613 -11.83 67.88 25.14
C LYS A 613 -11.08 68.62 26.27
N ARG A 614 -9.81 68.97 26.07
CA ARG A 614 -9.06 69.88 26.94
C ARG A 614 -8.19 70.82 26.12
N ILE A 615 -8.79 71.87 25.57
CA ILE A 615 -8.28 73.24 25.41
C ILE A 615 -9.50 74.04 24.94
N GLY A 616 -10.15 74.73 25.89
CA GLY A 616 -11.09 75.80 25.58
C GLY A 616 -10.37 77.14 25.77
N PRO A 617 -10.52 78.12 24.86
CA PRO A 617 -9.90 79.42 25.03
C PRO A 617 -10.66 80.25 26.08
N LYS A 618 -9.90 80.93 26.94
CA LYS A 618 -10.23 82.29 27.39
C LYS A 618 -9.34 83.24 26.63
#